data_AF-A0A3S4W3C2-F1
#
_entry.id   AF-A0A3S4W3C2-F1
#
_cell.length_a   1.000
_cell.length_b   1.000
_cell.length_c   1.000
_cell.angle_alpha   90.00
_cell.angle_beta   90.00
_cell.angle_gamma   90.00
#
_symmetry.space_group_name_H-M   'P 1'
#
loop_
_entity.id
_entity.type
_entity.pdbx_description
1 polymer ?
#
loop_
_entity_poly.entity_id
_entity_poly.type
_entity_poly.pdbx_seq_one_letter_code
_entity_poly.pdbx_strand_id
1 'polypeptide(L)'
;MNPYGLSPLTAIIMDNGYVLSDIKVTIVPKPNGQTISYNVNSKMAKTYGEIPIFGLYPSYLNTVKVSYTKTANGKSQKVIDEIYKITTPGLA
;
A
#
# COMPACT_ATOMS: atom_id res chain seq x y z
N MET A 1 -8.28 9.07 7.29
CA MET A 1 -6.96 9.60 6.90
C MET A 1 -6.91 9.60 5.37
N ASN A 2 -6.92 10.79 4.76
CA ASN A 2 -6.91 11.03 3.31
C ASN A 2 -5.79 12.06 3.04
N PRO A 3 -4.57 11.64 2.68
CA PRO A 3 -3.39 12.51 2.67
C PRO A 3 -3.43 13.61 1.60
N TYR A 4 -4.36 13.53 0.62
CA TYR A 4 -4.47 14.49 -0.49
C TYR A 4 -5.86 15.15 -0.64
N GLY A 5 -6.81 14.95 0.27
CA GLY A 5 -8.14 15.59 0.23
C GLY A 5 -9.05 15.22 -0.97
N LEU A 6 -8.51 14.60 -2.03
CA LEU A 6 -9.21 14.32 -3.29
C LEU A 6 -9.38 12.81 -3.58
N SER A 7 -8.70 11.93 -2.84
CA SER A 7 -8.71 10.48 -3.12
C SER A 7 -9.01 9.66 -1.86
N PRO A 8 -10.29 9.56 -1.43
CA PRO A 8 -10.69 8.82 -0.22
C PRO A 8 -10.33 7.33 -0.23
N LEU A 9 -9.85 6.81 -1.36
CA LEU A 9 -9.48 5.42 -1.60
C LEU A 9 -7.96 5.20 -1.68
N THR A 10 -7.19 6.07 -0.99
CA THR A 10 -5.73 5.99 -0.94
C THR A 10 -5.17 5.92 0.47
N ALA A 11 -4.08 5.18 0.63
CA ALA A 11 -3.33 5.08 1.88
C ALA A 11 -1.81 5.11 1.60
N ILE A 12 -1.06 5.41 2.64
CA ILE A 12 0.39 5.53 2.63
C ILE A 12 0.96 4.56 3.67
N ILE A 13 1.98 3.79 3.27
CA ILE A 13 2.83 3.04 4.20
C ILE A 13 4.19 3.73 4.21
N MET A 14 4.59 4.25 5.36
CA MET A 14 5.88 4.91 5.55
C MET A 14 7.02 3.90 5.50
N ASP A 15 8.09 4.26 4.80
CA ASP A 15 9.28 3.43 4.64
C ASP A 15 10.19 3.39 5.87
N ASN A 16 9.94 4.22 6.89
CA ASN A 16 10.67 4.33 8.16
C ASN A 16 12.20 4.44 7.98
N GLY A 17 12.66 5.08 6.89
CA GLY A 17 14.07 5.25 6.55
C GLY A 17 14.72 4.06 5.81
N TYR A 18 13.93 3.07 5.39
CA TYR A 18 14.40 1.96 4.57
C TYR A 18 14.22 2.26 3.07
N VAL A 19 15.19 1.85 2.25
CA VAL A 19 15.02 1.91 0.79
C VAL A 19 14.14 0.74 0.34
N LEU A 20 12.95 1.03 -0.19
CA LEU A 20 12.02 0.02 -0.66
C LEU A 20 12.19 -0.26 -2.17
N SER A 21 12.17 -1.55 -2.56
CA SER A 21 12.16 -1.99 -3.96
C SER A 21 11.21 -3.18 -4.17
N ASP A 22 10.92 -3.50 -5.43
CA ASP A 22 10.11 -4.68 -5.83
C ASP A 22 8.75 -4.73 -5.13
N ILE A 23 8.13 -3.57 -5.00
CA ILE A 23 6.91 -3.40 -4.24
C ILE A 23 5.73 -3.93 -5.05
N LYS A 24 4.96 -4.82 -4.44
CA LYS A 24 3.72 -5.36 -4.96
C LYS A 24 2.62 -5.16 -3.94
N VAL A 25 1.54 -4.53 -4.37
CA VAL A 25 0.35 -4.31 -3.55
C VAL A 25 -0.76 -5.21 -4.06
N THR A 26 -1.46 -5.89 -3.16
CA THR A 26 -2.63 -6.72 -3.44
C THR A 26 -3.74 -6.42 -2.46
N ILE A 27 -4.87 -5.93 -2.95
CA ILE A 27 -6.06 -5.66 -2.15
C ILE A 27 -6.92 -6.92 -2.16
N VAL A 28 -7.19 -7.44 -0.96
CA VAL A 28 -8.07 -8.60 -0.79
C VAL A 28 -9.51 -8.16 -1.13
N PRO A 29 -10.20 -8.87 -2.03
CA PRO A 29 -11.57 -8.53 -2.39
C PRO A 29 -12.52 -8.74 -1.23
N LYS A 30 -13.58 -7.92 -1.18
CA LYS A 30 -14.78 -8.22 -0.41
C LYS A 30 -15.57 -9.36 -1.07
N PRO A 31 -16.54 -10.00 -0.40
CA PRO A 31 -17.46 -10.93 -1.06
C PRO A 31 -18.09 -10.27 -2.30
N ASN A 32 -17.99 -10.92 -3.47
CA ASN A 32 -18.36 -10.38 -4.80
C ASN A 32 -17.54 -9.17 -5.29
N GLY A 33 -16.38 -8.90 -4.69
CA GLY A 33 -15.42 -7.90 -5.13
C GLY A 33 -14.38 -8.47 -6.11
N GLN A 34 -13.57 -7.59 -6.67
CA GLN A 34 -12.43 -7.97 -7.52
C GLN A 34 -11.12 -7.83 -6.75
N THR A 35 -10.22 -8.80 -6.94
CA THR A 35 -8.84 -8.69 -6.44
C THR A 35 -8.11 -7.65 -7.27
N ILE A 36 -7.54 -6.65 -6.61
CA ILE A 36 -6.74 -5.62 -7.27
C ILE A 36 -5.28 -5.86 -6.90
N SER A 37 -4.44 -6.18 -7.87
CA SER A 37 -3.01 -6.37 -7.67
C SER A 37 -2.22 -5.53 -8.67
N TYR A 38 -1.21 -4.83 -8.18
CA TYR A 38 -0.34 -4.02 -9.02
C TYR A 38 1.06 -3.89 -8.42
N ASN A 39 2.02 -3.60 -9.30
CA ASN A 39 3.40 -3.35 -8.91
C ASN A 39 3.61 -1.84 -8.78
N VAL A 40 4.26 -1.42 -7.71
CA VAL A 40 4.65 -0.03 -7.49
C VAL A 40 6.11 0.10 -7.91
N ASN A 41 6.38 1.05 -8.79
CA ASN A 41 7.74 1.32 -9.24
C ASN A 41 8.58 1.82 -8.06
N SER A 42 9.74 1.21 -7.84
CA SER A 42 10.69 1.59 -6.78
C SER A 42 11.13 3.04 -6.88
N LYS A 43 11.14 3.64 -8.07
CA LYS A 43 11.44 5.06 -8.25
C LYS A 43 10.40 5.96 -7.57
N MET A 44 9.11 5.62 -7.67
CA MET A 44 8.06 6.39 -6.99
C MET A 44 8.13 6.22 -5.47
N ALA A 45 8.33 4.99 -4.99
CA ALA A 45 8.45 4.74 -3.55
C ALA A 45 9.68 5.46 -2.94
N LYS A 46 10.80 5.52 -3.67
CA LYS A 46 11.98 6.30 -3.27
C LYS A 46 11.75 7.81 -3.26
N THR A 47 10.97 8.33 -4.20
CA THR A 47 10.70 9.78 -4.29
C THR A 47 9.82 10.28 -3.16
N TYR A 48 8.83 9.47 -2.76
CA TYR A 48 7.86 9.88 -1.73
C TYR A 48 8.13 9.30 -0.35
N GLY A 49 9.01 8.29 -0.21
CA GLY A 49 9.22 7.57 1.06
C GLY A 49 8.01 6.73 1.49
N GLU A 50 7.11 6.46 0.53
CA GLU A 50 5.75 6.02 0.80
C GLU A 50 5.28 5.03 -0.26
N ILE A 51 4.52 4.02 0.15
CA ILE A 51 3.84 3.11 -0.79
C ILE A 51 2.41 3.61 -1.02
N PRO A 52 2.07 4.09 -2.23
CA PRO A 52 0.71 4.50 -2.53
C PRO A 52 -0.20 3.29 -2.73
N ILE A 53 -1.30 3.26 -1.97
CA ILE A 53 -2.36 2.28 -2.12
C ILE A 53 -3.52 2.88 -2.91
N PHE A 54 -4.05 2.16 -3.91
CA PHE A 54 -5.16 2.62 -4.77
C PHE A 54 -6.21 1.53 -4.93
N GLY A 55 -7.48 1.93 -5.06
CA GLY A 55 -8.58 0.99 -5.30
C GLY A 55 -9.14 0.36 -4.02
N LEU A 56 -9.00 1.05 -2.88
CA LEU A 56 -9.67 0.66 -1.65
C LEU A 56 -11.19 0.73 -1.83
N TYR A 57 -11.94 -0.11 -1.14
CA TYR A 57 -13.40 -0.03 -1.08
C TYR A 57 -13.82 1.02 -0.04
N PRO A 58 -14.78 1.91 -0.33
CA PRO A 58 -15.31 2.88 0.63
C PRO A 58 -16.16 2.21 1.72
N SER A 59 -16.23 2.83 2.92
CA SER A 59 -16.96 2.31 4.09
C SER A 59 -16.64 0.85 4.43
N TYR A 60 -15.39 0.42 4.19
CA TYR A 60 -15.00 -0.96 4.34
C TYR A 60 -13.64 -1.08 5.04
N LEU A 61 -13.48 -2.16 5.81
CA LEU A 61 -12.19 -2.53 6.38
C LEU A 61 -11.38 -3.28 5.31
N ASN A 62 -10.64 -2.52 4.52
CA ASN A 62 -9.83 -3.06 3.45
C ASN A 62 -8.65 -3.83 4.04
N THR A 63 -8.44 -5.05 3.53
CA THR A 63 -7.25 -5.83 3.83
C THR A 63 -6.31 -5.76 2.64
N VAL A 64 -5.14 -5.18 2.84
CA VAL A 64 -4.14 -4.95 1.80
C VAL A 64 -2.89 -5.75 2.15
N LYS A 65 -2.45 -6.59 1.24
CA LYS A 65 -1.20 -7.33 1.32
C LYS A 65 -0.16 -6.58 0.53
N VAL A 66 0.97 -6.27 1.15
CA VAL A 66 2.09 -5.61 0.49
C VAL A 66 3.32 -6.48 0.63
N SER A 67 3.97 -6.74 -0.50
CA SER A 67 5.27 -7.40 -0.55
C SER A 67 6.29 -6.41 -1.07
N TYR A 68 7.45 -6.33 -0.45
CA TYR A 68 8.50 -5.40 -0.84
C TYR A 68 9.85 -5.87 -0.30
N THR A 69 10.93 -5.41 -0.92
CA THR A 69 12.28 -5.57 -0.38
C THR A 69 12.66 -4.28 0.32
N LYS A 70 13.05 -4.35 1.60
CA LYS A 70 13.59 -3.23 2.35
C LYS A 70 15.10 -3.36 2.47
N THR A 71 15.82 -2.28 2.17
CA THR A 71 17.27 -2.22 2.30
C THR A 71 17.67 -1.12 3.28
N ALA A 72 18.46 -1.48 4.29
CA ALA A 72 19.10 -0.53 5.20
C ALA A 72 20.55 -0.93 5.46
N ASN A 73 21.44 0.07 5.47
CA ASN A 73 22.87 -0.12 5.76
C ASN A 73 23.51 -1.27 4.94
N GLY A 74 23.15 -1.38 3.66
CA GLY A 74 23.63 -2.42 2.75
C GLY A 74 23.03 -3.82 2.96
N LYS A 75 22.12 -4.00 3.93
CA LYS A 75 21.39 -5.26 4.15
C LYS A 75 20.00 -5.16 3.55
N SER A 76 19.66 -6.11 2.68
CA SER A 76 18.33 -6.23 2.07
C SER A 76 17.54 -7.36 2.71
N GLN A 77 16.28 -7.10 3.05
CA GLN A 77 15.34 -8.07 3.58
C GLN A 77 14.08 -8.04 2.72
N LYS A 78 13.65 -9.22 2.23
CA LYS A 78 12.39 -9.36 1.51
C LYS A 78 11.26 -9.58 2.50
N VAL A 79 10.25 -8.72 2.43
CA VAL A 79 8.99 -8.82 3.16
C VAL A 79 7.92 -9.29 2.18
N ILE A 80 7.18 -10.32 2.55
CA ILE A 80 6.16 -10.94 1.69
C ILE A 80 4.84 -10.94 2.46
N ASP A 81 3.77 -10.55 1.78
CA ASP A 81 2.40 -10.56 2.29
C ASP A 81 2.22 -9.87 3.65
N GLU A 82 2.87 -8.72 3.84
CA GLU A 82 2.60 -7.88 5.02
C GLU A 82 1.18 -7.33 4.94
N ILE A 83 0.38 -7.56 5.99
CA ILE A 83 -1.05 -7.28 5.99
C ILE A 83 -1.33 -5.95 6.68
N TYR A 84 -1.94 -5.04 5.93
CA TYR A 84 -2.45 -3.76 6.42
C TYR A 84 -3.97 -3.76 6.40
N LYS A 85 -4.57 -3.32 7.51
CA LYS A 85 -6.02 -3.10 7.61
C LYS A 85 -6.29 -1.60 7.55
N ILE A 86 -6.95 -1.17 6.50
CA ILE A 86 -7.21 0.25 6.23
C ILE A 86 -8.71 0.48 6.21
N THR A 87 -9.19 1.27 7.15
CA THR A 87 -10.58 1.74 7.17
C THR A 87 -10.68 3.03 6.37
N THR A 88 -11.47 3.01 5.29
CA THR A 88 -11.79 4.19 4.52
C THR A 88 -13.09 4.81 5.03
N PRO A 89 -13.18 6.16 5.13
CA PRO A 89 -14.44 6.81 5.43
C PRO A 89 -15.43 6.59 4.28
N GLY A 90 -16.73 6.62 4.59
CA GLY A 90 -17.76 6.56 3.56
C GLY A 90 -17.74 7.79 2.66
N LEU A 91 -18.13 7.60 1.40
CA LEU A 91 -18.46 8.70 0.52
C LEU A 91 -19.80 9.25 1.00
N ALA A 92 -19.78 10.46 1.58
CA ALA A 92 -20.97 11.22 1.95
C ALA A 92 -21.35 12.17 0.82
#